data_AF-A0A7K7FZI6-F1
#
_entry.id   AF-A0A7K7FZI6-F1
#
_cell.length_a   1.000
_cell.length_b   1.000
_cell.length_c   1.000
_cell.angle_alpha   90.00
_cell.angle_beta   90.00
_cell.angle_gamma   90.00
#
_symmetry.space_group_name_H-M   'P 1'
#
loop_
_entity.id
_entity.type
_entity.pdbx_description
1 polymer ?
#
loop_
_entity_poly.entity_id
_entity_poly.type
_entity_poly.pdbx_seq_one_letter_code
_entity_poly.pdbx_strand_id
1 'polypeptide(L)'
;MFRKGKKRHSSSSSQSSEISTKSKSVDSSLGGLSRSSTVASLDTDSTKSSGQSNSNSDTCAEFRVKYVGAIEKLKYNESKNLEGPLDLINYIDVAQQDGKLPFVPGEEEFIMGVSKYGIKVSTSDQY
;
A
#
# COMPACT_ATOMS: atom_id res chain seq x y z
N MET A 1 1.20 31.53 57.13
CA MET A 1 0.46 32.78 57.45
C MET A 1 -0.28 33.24 56.20
N PHE A 2 -1.62 33.25 56.24
CA PHE A 2 -2.48 33.68 55.14
C PHE A 2 -2.74 35.18 55.22
N ARG A 3 -2.64 35.91 54.10
CA ARG A 3 -3.33 37.20 53.91
C ARG A 3 -4.15 37.12 52.63
N LYS A 4 -5.47 37.20 52.80
CA LYS A 4 -6.52 37.17 51.78
C LYS A 4 -6.81 38.62 51.36
N GLY A 5 -6.84 38.89 50.06
CA GLY A 5 -7.25 40.18 49.49
C GLY A 5 -7.91 39.97 48.13
N LYS A 6 -9.14 40.47 47.99
CA LYS A 6 -10.16 40.14 46.99
C LYS A 6 -10.27 41.25 45.95
N LYS A 7 -10.37 40.93 44.65
CA LYS A 7 -11.20 41.72 43.72
C LYS A 7 -11.65 40.88 42.53
N ARG A 8 -12.96 40.89 42.31
CA ARG A 8 -13.70 40.22 41.24
C ARG A 8 -13.83 41.19 40.08
N HIS A 9 -13.67 40.71 38.86
CA HIS A 9 -14.38 41.24 37.70
C HIS A 9 -14.83 40.03 36.86
N SER A 10 -16.13 39.90 36.66
CA SER A 10 -16.73 38.96 35.72
C SER A 10 -17.26 39.78 34.55
N SER A 11 -16.86 39.43 33.34
CA SER A 11 -17.56 39.84 32.12
C SER A 11 -17.34 38.77 31.06
N SER A 12 -18.45 38.11 30.73
CA SER A 12 -18.66 37.27 29.57
C SER A 12 -18.66 38.13 28.30
N SER A 13 -18.06 37.64 27.21
CA SER A 13 -18.57 37.90 25.86
C SER A 13 -18.13 36.77 24.92
N SER A 14 -19.11 36.15 24.27
CA SER A 14 -18.98 35.21 23.17
C SER A 14 -18.96 35.93 21.81
N GLN A 15 -18.60 35.21 20.74
CA GLN A 15 -18.72 35.55 19.30
C GLN A 15 -17.76 36.65 18.80
N SER A 16 -17.01 36.55 17.69
CA SER A 16 -17.24 35.86 16.40
C SER A 16 -15.92 35.63 15.65
N SER A 17 -15.99 34.69 14.71
CA SER A 17 -15.04 34.30 13.67
C SER A 17 -14.49 35.42 12.78
N GLU A 18 -13.21 35.33 12.39
CA GLU A 18 -12.72 35.67 11.04
C GLU A 18 -11.36 35.02 10.75
N ILE A 19 -11.29 34.36 9.59
CA ILE A 19 -10.16 33.60 9.04
C ILE A 19 -9.07 34.57 8.55
N SER A 20 -7.81 34.35 8.92
CA SER A 20 -6.68 35.16 8.43
C SER A 20 -5.62 34.26 7.79
N THR A 21 -5.76 34.02 6.50
CA THR A 21 -4.75 33.39 5.64
C THR A 21 -3.65 34.40 5.30
N LYS A 22 -2.56 34.42 6.09
CA LYS A 22 -1.36 35.17 5.73
C LYS A 22 -0.56 34.39 4.68
N SER A 23 -0.97 34.49 3.43
CA SER A 23 -0.22 34.01 2.26
C SER A 23 1.11 34.77 2.17
N LYS A 24 2.25 34.08 2.26
CA LYS A 24 3.55 34.61 1.85
C LYS A 24 3.70 34.33 0.36
N SER A 25 3.54 35.38 -0.45
CA SER A 25 3.83 35.37 -1.89
C SER A 25 5.31 35.12 -2.13
N VAL A 26 5.62 34.16 -2.99
CA VAL A 26 6.98 33.86 -3.47
C VAL A 26 7.20 34.68 -4.74
N ASP A 27 8.20 35.56 -4.71
CA ASP A 27 8.56 36.45 -5.80
C ASP A 27 9.14 35.67 -6.98
N SER A 28 8.59 35.91 -8.17
CA SER A 28 8.95 35.21 -9.41
C SER A 28 10.04 35.98 -10.13
N SER A 29 11.31 35.63 -9.90
CA SER A 29 12.41 36.09 -10.75
C SER A 29 12.60 35.18 -11.96
N LEU A 30 12.02 35.62 -13.06
CA LEU A 30 12.35 35.23 -14.43
C LEU A 30 13.79 35.67 -14.73
N GLY A 31 14.74 34.73 -14.76
CA GLY A 31 16.14 35.07 -15.02
C GLY A 31 17.00 33.90 -15.47
N GLY A 32 17.43 33.95 -16.73
CA GLY A 32 18.73 33.39 -17.12
C GLY A 32 18.73 31.96 -17.63
N LEU A 33 18.32 31.80 -18.89
CA LEU A 33 18.84 30.75 -19.77
C LEU A 33 20.38 30.79 -19.76
N SER A 34 21.01 29.61 -19.69
CA SER A 34 22.28 29.21 -20.31
C SER A 34 23.20 28.45 -19.34
N ARG A 35 23.19 27.12 -19.43
CA ARG A 35 24.40 26.32 -19.18
C ARG A 35 24.68 25.55 -20.46
N SER A 36 25.70 26.00 -21.16
CA SER A 36 26.18 25.45 -22.43
C SER A 36 26.43 23.94 -22.31
N SER A 37 25.86 23.17 -23.23
CA SER A 37 26.16 21.76 -23.44
C SER A 37 27.39 21.63 -24.35
N THR A 38 28.49 21.12 -23.83
CA THR A 38 29.62 20.68 -24.66
C THR A 38 29.24 19.35 -25.32
N VAL A 39 29.17 19.36 -26.65
CA VAL A 39 29.06 18.17 -27.51
C VAL A 39 30.44 17.52 -27.68
N ALA A 40 30.54 16.23 -27.34
CA ALA A 40 31.61 15.36 -27.82
C ALA A 40 30.95 14.17 -28.53
N SER A 41 31.25 14.06 -29.82
CA SER A 41 30.67 13.13 -30.78
C SER A 41 31.20 11.69 -30.63
N LEU A 42 30.33 10.73 -30.96
CA LEU A 42 30.50 9.43 -31.63
C LEU A 42 31.76 8.58 -31.30
N ASP A 43 31.66 7.28 -31.00
CA ASP A 43 31.35 6.26 -32.01
C ASP A 43 30.70 4.95 -31.47
N THR A 44 29.89 4.40 -32.38
CA THR A 44 29.29 3.07 -32.58
C THR A 44 29.84 1.85 -31.84
N ASP A 45 28.97 1.09 -31.18
CA ASP A 45 28.42 -0.19 -31.67
C ASP A 45 27.64 -0.89 -30.54
N SER A 46 26.34 -1.10 -30.72
CA SER A 46 25.55 -2.04 -29.93
C SER A 46 24.34 -2.46 -30.74
N THR A 47 24.58 -3.10 -31.89
CA THR A 47 23.58 -3.98 -32.49
C THR A 47 23.43 -5.22 -31.61
N LYS A 48 22.58 -5.13 -30.56
CA LYS A 48 21.94 -6.27 -29.86
C LYS A 48 20.89 -5.79 -28.85
N SER A 49 19.98 -4.92 -29.28
CA SER A 49 18.64 -4.96 -28.71
C SER A 49 17.87 -5.98 -29.54
N SER A 50 17.82 -7.21 -29.01
CA SER A 50 16.90 -8.24 -29.46
C SER A 50 15.53 -7.62 -29.68
N GLY A 51 14.99 -7.78 -30.89
CA GLY A 51 13.67 -7.31 -31.25
C GLY A 51 12.67 -7.68 -30.15
N GLN A 52 12.22 -6.67 -29.41
CA GLN A 52 11.04 -6.76 -28.59
C GLN A 52 9.86 -6.73 -29.57
N SER A 53 9.62 -7.86 -30.24
CA SER A 53 8.41 -8.06 -31.02
C SER A 53 7.24 -7.95 -30.05
N ASN A 54 6.39 -6.94 -30.27
CA ASN A 54 5.10 -6.80 -29.61
C ASN A 54 4.30 -8.11 -29.75
N SER A 55 4.19 -8.85 -28.67
CA SER A 55 3.12 -9.84 -28.49
C SER A 55 2.64 -9.72 -27.05
N ASN A 56 1.53 -9.00 -26.84
CA ASN A 56 0.74 -8.91 -25.61
C ASN A 56 1.55 -9.14 -24.32
N SER A 57 2.02 -8.08 -23.68
CA SER A 57 2.66 -8.17 -22.36
C SER A 57 1.74 -8.95 -21.43
N ASP A 58 2.06 -10.21 -21.17
CA ASP A 58 1.41 -11.01 -20.15
C ASP A 58 1.70 -10.30 -18.83
N THR A 59 0.76 -9.46 -18.39
CA THR A 59 0.88 -8.69 -17.15
C THR A 59 0.91 -9.69 -16.00
N CYS A 60 2.12 -10.01 -15.57
CA CYS A 60 2.42 -10.86 -14.44
C CYS A 60 3.05 -9.98 -13.36
N ALA A 61 2.49 -10.02 -12.16
CA ALA A 61 3.05 -9.36 -10.98
C ALA A 61 3.37 -10.41 -9.92
N GLU A 62 4.51 -10.26 -9.25
CA GLU A 62 4.99 -11.18 -8.23
C GLU A 62 5.06 -10.48 -6.87
N PHE A 63 4.66 -11.19 -5.83
CA PHE A 63 4.63 -10.69 -4.46
C PHE A 63 5.26 -11.71 -3.51
N ARG A 64 6.00 -11.23 -2.51
CA ARG A 64 6.42 -12.04 -1.36
C ARG A 64 5.28 -12.10 -0.35
N VAL A 65 4.85 -13.30 0.01
CA VAL A 65 3.72 -13.54 0.92
C VAL A 65 4.06 -14.61 1.94
N LYS A 66 3.33 -14.64 3.06
CA LYS A 66 3.35 -15.75 4.01
C LYS A 66 2.09 -16.59 3.89
N TYR A 67 2.22 -17.90 4.05
CA TYR A 67 1.09 -18.82 3.95
C TYR A 67 0.57 -19.21 5.34
N VAL A 68 -0.71 -18.95 5.60
CA VAL A 68 -1.38 -19.28 6.87
C VAL A 68 -1.83 -20.74 6.88
N GLY A 69 -2.44 -21.21 5.79
CA GLY A 69 -3.00 -22.56 5.68
C GLY A 69 -4.16 -22.62 4.69
N ALA A 70 -4.79 -23.78 4.60
CA ALA A 70 -5.96 -24.01 3.76
C ALA A 70 -6.99 -24.87 4.49
N ILE A 71 -8.27 -24.65 4.15
CA ILE A 71 -9.38 -25.51 4.53
C ILE A 71 -9.90 -26.12 3.24
N GLU A 72 -9.56 -27.38 3.02
CA GLU A 72 -9.89 -28.09 1.79
C GLU A 72 -11.14 -28.96 1.95
N LYS A 73 -11.72 -29.36 0.82
CA LYS A 73 -12.84 -30.33 0.77
C LYS A 73 -14.04 -29.92 1.63
N LEU A 74 -14.36 -28.62 1.63
CA LEU A 74 -15.56 -28.07 2.26
C LEU A 74 -16.80 -28.83 1.82
N LYS A 75 -17.69 -29.13 2.79
CA LYS A 75 -18.96 -29.76 2.48
C LYS A 75 -19.84 -28.75 1.73
N TYR A 76 -20.62 -29.22 0.78
CA TYR A 76 -21.50 -28.38 -0.05
C TYR A 76 -22.41 -27.44 0.78
N ASN A 77 -22.91 -27.91 1.92
CA ASN A 77 -23.75 -27.12 2.81
C ASN A 77 -22.98 -26.00 3.52
N GLU A 78 -21.70 -26.20 3.82
CA GLU A 78 -20.83 -25.19 4.43
C GLU A 78 -20.46 -24.12 3.39
N SER A 79 -20.19 -24.53 2.15
CA SER A 79 -19.92 -23.59 1.05
C SER A 79 -21.12 -22.71 0.68
N LYS A 80 -22.36 -23.20 0.85
CA LYS A 80 -23.58 -22.42 0.57
C LYS A 80 -23.78 -21.25 1.53
N ASN A 81 -23.22 -21.35 2.74
CA ASN A 81 -23.34 -20.31 3.75
C ASN A 81 -22.25 -19.23 3.62
N LEU A 82 -21.35 -19.34 2.64
CA LEU A 82 -20.29 -18.38 2.35
C LEU A 82 -20.70 -17.48 1.18
N GLU A 83 -21.85 -16.81 1.30
CA GLU A 83 -22.42 -16.00 0.21
C GLU A 83 -21.84 -14.57 0.19
N GLY A 84 -21.39 -14.06 1.34
CA GLY A 84 -20.80 -12.73 1.47
C GLY A 84 -19.34 -12.70 1.95
N PRO A 85 -18.65 -11.56 1.78
CA PRO A 85 -17.29 -11.37 2.29
C PRO A 85 -17.23 -11.44 3.83
N LEU A 86 -18.28 -10.98 4.53
CA LEU A 86 -18.35 -11.05 5.98
C LEU A 86 -18.46 -12.49 6.48
N ASP A 87 -19.21 -13.34 5.77
CA ASP A 87 -19.34 -14.76 6.10
C ASP A 87 -18.00 -15.48 5.93
N LEU A 88 -17.26 -15.15 4.86
CA LEU A 88 -15.92 -15.70 4.62
C LEU A 88 -14.93 -15.28 5.72
N ILE A 89 -14.91 -14.01 6.12
CA ILE A 89 -14.05 -13.52 7.21
C ILE A 89 -14.39 -14.26 8.50
N ASN A 90 -15.69 -14.28 8.88
CA ASN A 90 -16.13 -14.95 10.10
C ASN A 90 -15.83 -16.47 10.07
N TYR A 91 -15.93 -17.11 8.91
CA TYR A 91 -15.57 -18.52 8.77
C TYR A 91 -14.08 -18.76 9.03
N ILE A 92 -13.20 -17.89 8.53
CA ILE A 92 -11.77 -17.95 8.79
C ILE A 92 -11.48 -17.70 10.28
N ASP A 93 -12.15 -16.71 10.90
CA ASP A 93 -11.99 -16.40 12.32
C ASP A 93 -12.37 -17.60 13.20
N VAL A 94 -13.51 -18.24 12.93
CA VAL A 94 -13.94 -19.44 13.65
C VAL A 94 -12.96 -20.60 13.40
N ALA A 95 -12.45 -20.76 12.18
CA ALA A 95 -11.45 -21.80 11.90
C ALA A 95 -10.14 -21.59 12.67
N GLN A 96 -9.73 -20.35 12.90
CA GLN A 96 -8.58 -20.05 13.76
C GLN A 96 -8.88 -20.34 15.25
N GLN A 97 -10.07 -19.96 15.73
CA GLN A 97 -10.52 -20.26 17.10
C GLN A 97 -10.61 -21.78 17.36
N ASP A 98 -11.08 -22.54 16.38
CA ASP A 98 -11.15 -24.01 16.41
C ASP A 98 -9.78 -24.70 16.27
N GLY A 99 -8.71 -23.95 15.99
CA GLY A 99 -7.36 -24.49 15.77
C GLY A 99 -7.18 -25.19 14.41
N LYS A 100 -8.08 -24.99 13.45
CA LYS A 100 -7.96 -25.52 12.08
C LYS A 100 -6.98 -24.69 11.24
N LEU A 101 -6.83 -23.41 11.56
CA LEU A 101 -5.83 -22.51 10.98
C LEU A 101 -5.03 -21.84 12.11
N PRO A 102 -3.73 -21.56 11.92
CA PRO A 102 -2.96 -20.81 12.90
C PRO A 102 -3.32 -19.31 12.87
N PHE A 103 -3.21 -18.64 14.01
CA PHE A 103 -3.34 -17.18 14.09
C PHE A 103 -2.13 -16.44 13.48
N VAL A 104 -0.96 -17.08 13.51
CA VAL A 104 0.30 -16.52 12.99
C VAL A 104 0.86 -17.49 11.96
N PRO A 105 1.15 -17.05 10.71
CA PRO A 105 1.77 -17.92 9.71
C PRO A 105 3.21 -18.28 10.09
N GLY A 106 3.76 -19.31 9.43
CA GLY A 106 5.18 -19.64 9.55
C GLY A 106 6.11 -18.52 9.08
N GLU A 107 7.41 -18.69 9.32
CA GLU A 107 8.42 -17.70 8.91
C GLU A 107 8.71 -17.71 7.41
N GLU A 108 8.49 -18.85 6.74
CA GLU A 108 8.74 -19.05 5.31
C GLU A 108 7.96 -18.07 4.43
N GLU A 109 8.66 -17.51 3.44
CA GLU A 109 8.07 -16.65 2.42
C GLU A 109 7.88 -17.42 1.10
N PHE A 110 6.79 -17.13 0.43
CA PHE A 110 6.47 -17.67 -0.89
C PHE A 110 6.38 -16.54 -1.91
N ILE A 111 6.67 -16.88 -3.16
CA ILE A 111 6.43 -15.99 -4.31
C ILE A 111 5.05 -16.30 -4.87
N MET A 112 4.14 -15.32 -4.78
CA MET A 112 2.81 -15.36 -5.36
C MET A 112 2.81 -14.59 -6.68
N GLY A 113 2.68 -15.31 -7.80
CA GLY A 113 2.48 -14.74 -9.13
C GLY A 113 1.00 -14.58 -9.44
N VAL A 114 0.60 -13.37 -9.86
CA VAL A 114 -0.76 -13.04 -10.29
C VAL A 114 -0.73 -12.63 -11.76
N SER A 115 -1.53 -13.29 -12.58
CA SER A 115 -1.62 -13.01 -14.02
C SER A 115 -3.03 -13.28 -14.55
N LYS A 116 -3.24 -13.05 -15.86
CA LYS A 116 -4.49 -13.42 -16.55
C LYS A 116 -4.81 -14.92 -16.48
N TYR A 117 -3.83 -15.77 -16.17
CA TYR A 117 -4.00 -17.21 -16.04
C TYR A 117 -4.44 -17.63 -14.62
N GLY A 118 -4.35 -16.73 -13.64
CA GLY A 118 -4.69 -17.00 -12.24
C GLY A 118 -3.55 -16.71 -11.27
N ILE A 119 -3.58 -17.41 -10.14
CA ILE A 119 -2.64 -17.25 -9.02
C ILE A 119 -1.78 -18.51 -8.91
N LYS A 120 -0.46 -18.35 -8.83
CA LYS A 120 0.51 -19.43 -8.56
C LYS A 120 1.35 -19.07 -7.36
N VAL A 121 1.57 -20.02 -6.46
CA VAL A 121 2.45 -19.88 -5.30
C VAL A 121 3.62 -20.85 -5.44
N SER A 122 4.84 -20.36 -5.31
CA SER A 122 6.08 -21.17 -5.33
C SER A 122 7.00 -20.80 -4.18
N THR A 123 7.90 -21.70 -3.81
CA THR A 123 8.94 -21.45 -2.81
C THR A 123 9.85 -20.30 -3.26
N SER A 124 10.41 -19.54 -2.30
CA SER A 124 11.44 -18.53 -2.59
C SER A 124 12.77 -19.11 -3.05
N ASP A 125 12.96 -20.41 -2.81
CA ASP A 125 14.22 -21.13 -2.96
C ASP A 125 14.39 -21.58 -4.41
N GLN A 126 14.40 -20.62 -5.33
CA GLN A 126 14.88 -20.83 -6.69
C GLN A 126 16.31 -20.32 -6.79
N TYR A 127 17.27 -21.09 -6.26
CA TYR A 127 18.69 -21.01 -6.65
C TYR A 127 19.38 -22.37 -6.50
#